data_AF-A0A2G7GSZ6-F1
#
_entry.id   AF-A0A2G7GSZ6-F1
#
_cell.length_a   1.000
_cell.length_b   1.000
_cell.length_c   1.000
_cell.angle_alpha   90.00
_cell.angle_beta   90.00
_cell.angle_gamma   90.00
#
_symmetry.space_group_name_H-M   'P 1'
#
loop_
_entity.id
_entity.type
_entity.pdbx_description
1 polymer ?
#
loop_
_entity_poly.entity_id
_entity_poly.type
_entity_poly.pdbx_seq_one_letter_code
_entity_poly.pdbx_strand_id
1 'polypeptide(L)'
;MQHAWEYVIAAAQNLHRQGLEHLTRAQITQEVKRLGWPSEMVTIGTHISDHMRADRDTSTHPYLDRVARNAYQLNDAGRRAAQGL
;
A
#
# COMPACT_ATOMS: atom_id res chain seq x y z
N MET A 1 -15.10 -4.77 -9.66
CA MET A 1 -14.37 -3.48 -9.65
C MET A 1 -13.14 -3.70 -8.80
N GLN A 2 -11.94 -3.44 -9.32
CA GLN A 2 -10.76 -3.51 -8.47
C GLN A 2 -10.78 -2.35 -7.48
N HIS A 3 -10.55 -2.65 -6.20
CA HIS A 3 -10.62 -1.68 -5.12
C HIS A 3 -9.29 -0.93 -4.97
N ALA A 4 -9.32 0.29 -4.44
CA ALA A 4 -8.11 1.11 -4.25
C ALA A 4 -7.03 0.41 -3.43
N TRP A 5 -7.43 -0.45 -2.49
CA TRP A 5 -6.50 -1.21 -1.65
C TRP A 5 -5.71 -2.27 -2.44
N GLU A 6 -6.30 -2.90 -3.46
CA GLU A 6 -5.62 -3.91 -4.29
C GLU A 6 -4.45 -3.29 -5.05
N TYR A 7 -4.65 -2.07 -5.57
CA TYR A 7 -3.59 -1.32 -6.23
C TYR A 7 -2.50 -0.87 -5.27
N VAL A 8 -2.85 -0.42 -4.06
CA VAL A 8 -1.88 -0.03 -3.04
C VAL A 8 -1.01 -1.21 -2.62
N ILE A 9 -1.59 -2.39 -2.46
CA ILE A 9 -0.85 -3.62 -2.18
C ILE A 9 0.05 -3.98 -3.36
N ALA A 10 -0.49 -4.07 -4.57
CA ALA A 10 0.27 -4.41 -5.76
C ALA A 10 1.46 -3.45 -5.97
N ALA A 11 1.25 -2.16 -5.70
CA ALA A 11 2.28 -1.15 -5.73
C ALA A 11 3.36 -1.40 -4.66
N ALA A 12 2.97 -1.60 -3.41
CA ALA A 12 3.91 -1.91 -2.34
C ALA A 12 4.70 -3.19 -2.62
N GLN A 13 4.07 -4.22 -3.19
CA GLN A 13 4.71 -5.46 -3.60
C GLN A 13 5.72 -5.27 -4.73
N ASN A 14 5.38 -4.49 -5.75
CA ASN A 14 6.31 -4.18 -6.84
C ASN A 14 7.54 -3.43 -6.33
N LEU A 15 7.33 -2.43 -5.46
CA LEU A 15 8.42 -1.65 -4.88
C LEU A 15 9.31 -2.51 -3.98
N HIS A 16 8.73 -3.40 -3.18
CA HIS A 16 9.48 -4.34 -2.36
C HIS A 16 10.32 -5.31 -3.20
N ARG A 17 9.76 -5.84 -4.30
CA ARG A 17 10.51 -6.69 -5.25
C ARG A 17 11.67 -5.96 -5.95
N GLN A 18 11.64 -4.63 -5.98
CA GLN A 18 12.74 -3.79 -6.46
C GLN A 18 13.83 -3.55 -5.39
N GLY A 19 13.69 -4.14 -4.20
CA GLY A 19 14.64 -4.00 -3.09
C GLY A 19 14.34 -2.81 -2.16
N LEU A 20 13.17 -2.17 -2.27
CA LEU A 20 12.77 -1.09 -1.37
C LEU A 20 12.11 -1.67 -0.12
N GLU A 21 12.84 -1.68 1.00
CA GLU A 21 12.30 -2.12 2.31
C GLU A 21 11.33 -1.08 2.90
N HIS A 22 11.68 0.20 2.77
CA HIS A 22 10.86 1.32 3.23
C HIS A 22 10.25 2.06 2.04
N LEU A 23 8.94 2.16 2.08
CA LEU A 23 8.10 2.73 1.05
C LEU A 23 7.55 4.08 1.52
N THR A 24 7.69 5.11 0.71
CA THR A 24 7.05 6.41 0.97
C THR A 24 5.67 6.46 0.33
N ARG A 25 4.81 7.33 0.86
CA ARG A 25 3.49 7.60 0.23
C ARG A 25 3.63 8.00 -1.24
N ALA A 26 4.67 8.77 -1.57
CA ALA A 26 4.95 9.21 -2.93
C ALA A 26 5.29 8.04 -3.85
N GLN A 27 6.17 7.13 -3.42
CA GLN A 27 6.54 5.93 -4.20
C GLN A 27 5.33 5.03 -4.44
N ILE A 28 4.54 4.76 -3.40
CA ILE A 28 3.32 3.95 -3.53
C ILE A 28 2.35 4.62 -4.52
N THR A 29 2.14 5.93 -4.42
CA THR A 29 1.23 6.66 -5.32
C THR A 29 1.71 6.64 -6.77
N GLN A 30 3.01 6.83 -7.01
CA GLN A 30 3.60 6.75 -8.35
C GLN A 30 3.45 5.35 -8.95
N GLU A 31 3.68 4.32 -8.15
CA GLU A 31 3.57 2.94 -8.60
C GLU A 31 2.11 2.55 -8.85
N VAL A 32 1.16 2.99 -8.02
CA VAL A 32 -0.28 2.84 -8.29
C VAL A 32 -0.68 3.51 -9.61
N LYS A 33 -0.14 4.70 -9.90
CA LYS A 33 -0.35 5.36 -11.19
C LYS A 33 0.22 4.54 -12.34
N ARG A 34 1.41 3.96 -12.17
CA ARG A 34 2.06 3.08 -13.16
C ARG A 34 1.25 1.81 -13.43
N LEU A 35 0.58 1.28 -12.41
CA LEU A 35 -0.33 0.14 -12.50
C LEU A 35 -1.67 0.46 -13.21
N GLY A 36 -1.89 1.73 -13.58
CA GLY A 36 -3.07 2.13 -14.35
C GLY A 36 -4.31 2.38 -13.51
N TRP A 37 -4.16 2.85 -12.26
CA TRP A 37 -5.31 3.21 -11.44
C TRP A 37 -6.21 4.24 -12.16
N PRO A 38 -7.50 3.95 -12.34
CA PRO A 38 -8.37 4.74 -13.22
C PRO A 38 -9.02 5.96 -12.54
N SER A 39 -8.85 6.16 -11.23
CA SER A 39 -9.52 7.23 -10.48
C SER A 39 -8.55 8.33 -10.00
N GLU A 40 -9.09 9.39 -9.39
CA GLU A 40 -8.29 10.51 -8.91
C GLU A 40 -7.24 10.09 -7.86
N MET A 41 -6.02 10.64 -7.99
CA MET A 41 -4.89 10.35 -7.10
C MET A 41 -5.12 10.81 -5.65
N VAL A 42 -5.97 11.82 -5.45
CA VAL A 42 -6.35 12.31 -4.12
C VAL A 42 -7.02 11.20 -3.31
N THR A 43 -7.86 10.40 -3.96
CA THR A 43 -8.57 9.26 -3.37
C THR A 43 -7.60 8.17 -2.90
N ILE A 44 -6.53 7.88 -3.65
CA ILE A 44 -5.48 6.93 -3.22
C ILE A 44 -4.76 7.45 -1.97
N GLY A 45 -4.40 8.73 -1.95
CA GLY A 45 -3.73 9.33 -0.81
C GLY A 45 -4.56 9.23 0.48
N THR A 46 -5.88 9.42 0.36
CA THR A 46 -6.85 9.20 1.42
C THR A 46 -6.97 7.72 1.78
N HIS A 47 -7.10 6.79 0.83
CA HIS A 47 -7.14 5.36 1.12
C HIS A 47 -5.88 4.83 1.79
N ILE A 48 -4.69 5.29 1.36
CA ILE A 48 -3.43 4.99 2.06
C ILE A 48 -3.51 5.54 3.48
N SER A 49 -3.98 6.78 3.66
CA SER A 49 -4.06 7.38 5.01
C SER A 49 -5.09 6.69 5.90
N ASP A 50 -6.25 6.32 5.37
CA ASP A 50 -7.37 5.69 6.08
C ASP A 50 -7.06 4.24 6.44
N HIS A 51 -6.36 3.49 5.56
CA HIS A 51 -5.79 2.19 5.95
C HIS A 51 -4.75 2.31 7.07
N MET A 52 -4.08 3.46 7.17
CA MET A 52 -3.09 3.76 8.21
C MET A 52 -3.70 4.41 9.47
N ARG A 53 -4.96 4.88 9.40
CA ARG A 53 -5.67 5.60 10.48
C ARG A 53 -6.73 4.76 11.16
N ALA A 54 -7.37 3.83 10.45
CA ALA A 54 -8.16 2.79 11.09
C ALA A 54 -7.18 1.98 11.96
N ASP A 55 -7.38 2.05 13.27
CA ASP A 55 -6.58 1.33 14.25
C ASP A 55 -6.23 -0.08 13.77
N ARG A 56 -5.04 -0.53 14.15
CA ARG A 56 -4.52 -1.88 13.85
C ARG A 56 -5.54 -3.00 14.11
N ASP A 57 -6.51 -2.73 14.99
CA ASP A 57 -7.60 -3.63 15.40
C ASP A 57 -8.88 -3.56 14.55
N THR A 58 -9.09 -2.53 13.72
CA THR A 58 -10.32 -2.35 12.91
C THR A 58 -10.08 -2.20 11.41
N SER A 59 -8.83 -2.07 10.96
CA SER A 59 -8.52 -2.04 9.53
C SER A 59 -8.82 -3.39 8.89
N THR A 60 -9.72 -3.41 7.91
CA THR A 60 -10.14 -4.63 7.21
C THR A 60 -9.04 -5.23 6.32
N HIS A 61 -7.95 -4.49 6.06
CA HIS A 61 -6.88 -4.89 5.12
C HIS A 61 -5.49 -4.39 5.58
N PRO A 62 -4.91 -4.94 6.68
CA PRO A 62 -3.67 -4.44 7.24
C PRO A 62 -2.47 -5.10 6.52
N TYR A 63 -2.02 -4.52 5.42
CA TYR A 63 -0.88 -5.07 4.65
C TYR A 63 0.41 -4.24 4.76
N LEU A 64 0.33 -3.04 5.36
CA LEU A 64 1.45 -2.13 5.56
C LEU A 64 1.56 -1.77 7.05
N ASP A 65 2.79 -1.75 7.57
CA ASP A 65 3.13 -1.17 8.87
C ASP A 65 3.73 0.23 8.65
N ARG A 66 3.38 1.18 9.52
CA ARG A 66 4.02 2.50 9.55
C ARG A 66 5.30 2.45 10.40
N VAL A 67 6.45 2.65 9.78
CA VAL A 67 7.76 2.64 10.45
C VAL A 67 8.21 4.03 10.89
N ALA A 68 7.83 5.08 10.14
CA ALA A 68 8.08 6.47 10.50
C ALA A 68 7.04 7.40 9.85
N ARG A 69 7.12 8.70 10.12
CA ARG A 69 6.28 9.69 9.43
C ARG A 69 6.51 9.59 7.92
N ASN A 70 5.46 9.26 7.17
CA ASN A 70 5.47 9.06 5.70
C ASN A 70 6.34 7.88 5.19
N ALA A 71 6.74 6.94 6.04
CA ALA A 71 7.47 5.74 5.65
C ALA A 71 6.75 4.47 6.14
N TYR A 72 6.66 3.49 5.25
CA TYR A 72 5.85 2.29 5.40
C TYR A 72 6.65 1.05 4.98
N GLN A 73 6.24 -0.12 5.43
CA GLN A 73 6.79 -1.40 4.98
C GLN A 73 5.66 -2.41 4.82
N LEU A 74 5.82 -3.42 3.96
CA LEU A 74 4.91 -4.56 3.94
C LEU A 74 5.01 -5.32 5.27
N ASN A 75 3.89 -5.64 5.90
CA ASN A 75 3.85 -6.51 7.07
C ASN A 75 3.77 -8.00 6.67
N ASP A 76 3.68 -8.92 7.63
CA ASP A 76 3.61 -10.36 7.34
C ASP A 76 2.43 -10.77 6.45
N ALA A 77 1.27 -10.12 6.59
CA ALA A 77 0.14 -10.37 5.72
C ALA A 77 0.41 -9.87 4.30
N GLY A 78 1.02 -8.68 4.17
CA GLY A 78 1.38 -8.07 2.88
C GLY A 78 2.44 -8.87 2.14
N ARG A 79 3.43 -9.39 2.89
CA ARG A 79 4.46 -10.29 2.36
C ARG A 79 3.91 -11.63 1.92
N ARG A 80 3.01 -12.25 2.70
CA ARG A 80 2.35 -13.50 2.30
C ARG A 80 1.47 -13.33 1.06
N ALA A 81 0.69 -12.25 1.00
CA ALA A 81 -0.05 -11.88 -0.20
C ALA A 81 0.87 -11.64 -1.41
N ALA A 82 2.12 -11.22 -1.20
CA ALA A 82 3.12 -11.05 -2.27
C ALA A 82 3.71 -12.38 -2.78
N GLN A 83 3.63 -13.44 -1.97
CA GLN A 83 4.19 -14.75 -2.26
C GLN A 83 3.16 -15.72 -2.90
N GLY A 84 1.90 -15.30 -3.07
CA GLY A 84 0.89 -16.07 -3.80
C GLY A 84 0.35 -17.30 -3.04
N LEU A 85 0.06 -17.15 -1.74
CA LEU A 85 -0.73 -18.11 -0.96
C LEU A 85 -2.19 -17.65 -0.84
#